data_AF-A0A1I2QFW1-F1
#
_entry.id   AF-A0A1I2QFW1-F1
#
_cell.length_a   1.000
_cell.length_b   1.000
_cell.length_c   1.000
_cell.angle_alpha   90.00
_cell.angle_beta   90.00
_cell.angle_gamma   90.00
#
_symmetry.space_group_name_H-M   'P 1'
#
loop_
_entity.id
_entity.type
_entity.pdbx_description
1 polymer ?
#
loop_
_entity_poly.entity_id
_entity_poly.type
_entity_poly.pdbx_seq_one_letter_code
_entity_poly.pdbx_strand_id
1 'polypeptide(L)'
;MNNYMYNQNQWRLDGRNFVAAYAHGDVNGDKVQDHIYLMGQKLEGNPYVTDITLVIQDGFSNQFYYIPLPTSQGYQPTIFLGDFTGNGIDDILLRINSGGSGGFGYFYLYSFVNNQFMLLFDYERFNEWYEYTVTYKDQYRVEIVNQTLQLSYLIDLSNRDSEYLAEIYNENGTLKQPLNGWVSGLNQLYPIDFDGNGVYELYALQRVAGRYNADQLGLIQTPLAFKNGSFTPFLNNQYAAVPGVKGG
;
A
#
# COMPACT_ATOMS: atom_id res chain seq x y z
N MET A 1 19.86 3.29 -18.14
CA MET A 1 20.00 2.15 -19.07
C MET A 1 20.50 0.95 -18.29
N ASN A 2 19.60 0.11 -17.80
CA ASN A 2 19.94 -1.21 -17.25
C ASN A 2 19.18 -2.25 -18.07
N ASN A 3 19.85 -2.86 -19.05
CA ASN A 3 19.32 -3.99 -19.80
C ASN A 3 19.54 -5.25 -18.96
N TYR A 4 18.51 -5.70 -18.27
CA TYR A 4 18.49 -7.05 -17.72
C TYR A 4 17.88 -8.00 -18.77
N MET A 5 18.75 -8.68 -19.53
CA MET A 5 18.32 -9.86 -20.29
C MET A 5 18.18 -11.03 -19.31
N TYR A 6 16.95 -11.44 -19.02
CA TYR A 6 16.68 -12.64 -18.23
C TYR A 6 16.40 -13.85 -19.13
N ASN A 7 17.03 -14.95 -18.77
CA ASN A 7 17.06 -16.22 -19.50
C ASN A 7 15.70 -16.92 -19.38
N GLN A 8 15.02 -17.15 -20.51
CA GLN A 8 13.61 -17.58 -20.59
C GLN A 8 13.34 -19.07 -20.29
N ASN A 9 14.33 -19.87 -19.88
CA ASN A 9 14.17 -21.33 -19.82
C ASN A 9 14.67 -21.91 -18.50
N GLN A 10 13.76 -22.05 -17.52
CA GLN A 10 13.67 -23.21 -16.59
C GLN A 10 12.61 -22.97 -15.51
N TRP A 11 11.33 -23.12 -15.85
CA TRP A 11 10.30 -23.40 -14.84
C TRP A 11 9.97 -24.88 -14.91
N ARG A 12 10.69 -25.68 -14.11
CA ARG A 12 10.21 -27.04 -13.81
C ARG A 12 8.97 -26.86 -12.93
N LEU A 13 7.82 -27.29 -13.43
CA LEU A 13 6.62 -27.50 -12.61
C LEU A 13 6.88 -28.69 -11.68
N ASP A 14 7.69 -28.49 -10.64
CA ASP A 14 7.47 -29.26 -9.42
C ASP A 14 6.16 -28.74 -8.79
N GLY A 15 5.43 -29.58 -8.06
CA GLY A 15 4.06 -29.28 -7.59
C GLY A 15 3.94 -28.13 -6.57
N ARG A 16 4.91 -27.22 -6.50
CA ARG A 16 4.96 -26.05 -5.61
C ARG A 16 4.57 -24.75 -6.31
N ASN A 17 4.73 -24.65 -7.63
CA ASN A 17 4.35 -23.47 -8.40
C ASN A 17 2.85 -23.42 -8.66
N PHE A 18 2.22 -22.28 -8.42
CA PHE A 18 0.80 -22.07 -8.68
C PHE A 18 0.48 -20.62 -9.07
N VAL A 19 -0.68 -20.42 -9.69
CA VAL A 19 -1.23 -19.08 -9.96
C VAL A 19 -1.91 -18.57 -8.70
N ALA A 20 -1.32 -17.56 -8.07
CA ALA A 20 -1.82 -16.91 -6.87
C ALA A 20 -2.92 -15.88 -7.16
N ALA A 21 -2.81 -15.18 -8.29
CA ALA A 21 -3.84 -14.28 -8.79
C ALA A 21 -3.82 -14.26 -10.33
N TYR A 22 -4.96 -13.93 -10.93
CA TYR A 22 -5.13 -13.81 -12.37
C TYR A 22 -6.06 -12.65 -12.70
N ALA A 23 -5.73 -11.92 -13.76
CA ALA A 23 -6.56 -10.91 -14.38
C ALA A 23 -6.36 -10.93 -15.91
N HIS A 24 -7.24 -10.28 -16.66
CA HIS A 24 -7.06 -10.01 -18.08
C HIS A 24 -7.55 -8.59 -18.40
N GLY A 25 -6.85 -7.93 -19.30
CA GLY A 25 -7.05 -6.52 -19.66
C GLY A 25 -6.08 -6.13 -20.78
N ASP A 26 -6.32 -5.01 -21.44
CA ASP A 26 -5.35 -4.43 -22.38
C ASP A 26 -4.34 -3.60 -21.58
N VAL A 27 -3.14 -4.16 -21.35
CA VAL A 27 -2.10 -3.51 -20.54
C VAL A 27 -0.94 -2.97 -21.38
N ASN A 28 -0.91 -3.27 -22.69
CA ASN A 28 0.12 -2.82 -23.61
C ASN A 28 -0.36 -1.76 -24.63
N GLY A 29 -1.68 -1.55 -24.75
CA GLY A 29 -2.33 -0.54 -25.59
C GLY A 29 -2.66 -0.99 -27.02
N ASP A 30 -2.58 -2.28 -27.34
CA ASP A 30 -2.87 -2.81 -28.67
C ASP A 30 -4.35 -3.18 -28.90
N LYS A 31 -5.20 -2.99 -27.86
CA LYS A 31 -6.63 -3.31 -27.83
C LYS A 31 -6.96 -4.81 -27.88
N VAL A 32 -5.97 -5.66 -27.67
CA VAL A 32 -6.13 -7.10 -27.45
C VAL A 32 -6.00 -7.38 -25.96
N GLN A 33 -6.76 -8.35 -25.47
CA GLN A 33 -6.74 -8.72 -24.06
C GLN A 33 -5.50 -9.55 -23.75
N ASP A 34 -4.71 -9.09 -22.79
CA ASP A 34 -3.56 -9.80 -22.25
C ASP A 34 -3.97 -10.65 -21.04
N HIS A 35 -3.14 -11.64 -20.70
CA HIS A 35 -3.32 -12.46 -19.50
C HIS A 35 -2.25 -12.12 -18.46
N ILE A 36 -2.69 -11.65 -17.28
CA ILE A 36 -1.81 -11.22 -16.19
C ILE A 36 -1.92 -12.21 -15.04
N TYR A 37 -0.78 -12.72 -14.58
CA TYR A 37 -0.68 -13.70 -13.50
C TYR A 37 0.26 -13.20 -12.42
N LEU A 38 -0.08 -13.47 -11.16
CA LEU A 38 0.92 -13.60 -10.11
C LEU A 38 1.15 -15.08 -9.90
N MET A 39 2.35 -15.55 -10.24
CA MET A 39 2.78 -16.90 -9.92
C MET A 39 3.62 -16.89 -8.66
N GLY A 40 3.58 -17.96 -7.88
CA GLY A 40 4.44 -18.11 -6.72
C GLY A 40 4.51 -19.55 -6.25
N GLN A 41 5.23 -19.75 -5.16
CA GLN A 41 5.43 -21.04 -4.51
C GLN A 41 4.76 -21.05 -3.14
N LYS A 42 4.17 -22.18 -2.75
CA LYS A 42 3.74 -22.41 -1.36
C LYS A 42 3.91 -23.87 -0.95
N LEU A 43 4.05 -24.08 0.36
CA LEU A 43 3.95 -25.41 0.95
C LEU A 43 2.48 -25.81 1.08
N GLU A 44 2.20 -27.11 0.97
CA GLU A 44 0.85 -27.63 1.18
C GLU A 44 0.34 -27.26 2.58
N GLY A 45 -0.91 -26.79 2.67
CA GLY A 45 -1.50 -26.32 3.92
C GLY A 45 -0.99 -24.97 4.44
N ASN A 46 -0.02 -24.32 3.78
CA ASN A 46 0.50 -23.02 4.18
C ASN A 46 -0.02 -21.90 3.24
N PRO A 47 -0.71 -20.87 3.76
CA PRO A 47 -1.20 -19.76 2.95
C PRO A 47 -0.09 -18.74 2.57
N TYR A 48 1.12 -18.86 3.12
CA TYR A 48 2.25 -18.02 2.79
C TYR A 48 2.82 -18.39 1.42
N VAL A 49 3.04 -17.38 0.58
CA VAL A 49 3.52 -17.51 -0.79
C VAL A 49 4.90 -16.88 -0.89
N THR A 50 5.84 -17.56 -1.55
CA THR A 50 7.19 -17.08 -1.86
C THR A 50 7.41 -17.01 -3.36
N ASP A 51 8.52 -16.41 -3.78
CA ASP A 51 8.93 -16.30 -5.19
C ASP A 51 7.83 -15.73 -6.11
N ILE A 52 7.04 -14.81 -5.56
CA ILE A 52 5.96 -14.14 -6.28
C ILE A 52 6.56 -13.36 -7.45
N THR A 53 6.11 -13.71 -8.66
CA THR A 53 6.56 -13.14 -9.92
C THR A 53 5.34 -12.70 -10.72
N LEU A 54 5.38 -11.46 -11.24
CA LEU A 54 4.38 -10.99 -12.20
C LEU A 54 4.70 -11.58 -13.57
N VAL A 55 3.69 -12.19 -14.19
CA VAL A 55 3.80 -12.75 -15.54
C VAL A 55 2.71 -12.17 -16.42
N ILE A 56 3.08 -11.66 -17.58
CA ILE A 56 2.15 -11.14 -18.59
C ILE A 56 2.32 -12.00 -19.84
N GLN A 57 1.22 -12.55 -20.35
CA GLN A 57 1.16 -13.16 -21.67
C GLN A 57 0.43 -12.19 -22.59
N ASP A 58 1.17 -11.65 -23.56
CA ASP A 58 0.64 -10.78 -24.61
C ASP A 58 -0.40 -11.56 -25.43
N GLY A 59 -1.63 -11.05 -25.50
CA GLY A 59 -2.75 -11.71 -26.17
C GLY A 59 -2.63 -11.75 -27.68
N PHE A 60 -1.91 -10.79 -28.26
CA PHE A 60 -1.66 -10.71 -29.70
C PHE A 60 -0.51 -11.62 -30.13
N SER A 61 0.64 -11.50 -29.45
CA SER A 61 1.88 -12.20 -29.85
C SER A 61 2.09 -13.56 -29.17
N ASN A 62 1.34 -13.86 -28.09
CA ASN A 62 1.55 -14.99 -27.18
C ASN A 62 2.92 -15.01 -26.50
N GLN A 63 3.65 -13.89 -26.49
CA GLN A 63 4.90 -13.78 -25.76
C GLN A 63 4.67 -13.65 -24.26
N PHE A 64 5.57 -14.23 -23.47
CA PHE A 64 5.54 -14.16 -22.02
C PHE A 64 6.63 -13.22 -21.50
N TYR A 65 6.23 -12.33 -20.58
CA TYR A 65 7.09 -11.41 -19.86
C TYR A 65 7.07 -11.76 -18.38
N TYR A 66 8.24 -11.81 -17.76
CA TYR A 66 8.41 -12.19 -16.36
C TYR A 66 9.09 -11.06 -15.61
N ILE A 67 8.45 -10.59 -14.55
CA ILE A 67 8.92 -9.47 -13.76
C ILE A 67 9.03 -9.90 -12.30
N PRO A 68 10.27 -10.00 -11.76
CA PRO A 68 10.47 -10.25 -10.33
C PRO A 68 10.04 -9.02 -9.52
N LEU A 69 9.40 -9.27 -8.38
CA LEU A 69 9.01 -8.23 -7.44
C LEU A 69 10.15 -7.95 -6.45
N PRO A 70 10.40 -6.70 -6.04
CA PRO A 70 11.39 -6.40 -4.99
C PRO A 70 11.11 -7.15 -3.69
N THR A 71 9.86 -7.14 -3.25
CA THR A 71 9.33 -8.00 -2.19
C THR A 71 8.41 -9.05 -2.82
N SER A 72 8.89 -10.28 -2.89
CA SER A 72 8.25 -11.39 -3.63
C SER A 72 7.62 -12.45 -2.72
N GLN A 73 7.21 -12.08 -1.50
CA GLN A 73 6.64 -13.03 -0.54
C GLN A 73 5.59 -12.39 0.36
N GLY A 74 4.62 -13.19 0.81
CA GLY A 74 3.57 -12.75 1.72
C GLY A 74 2.28 -13.56 1.58
N TYR A 75 1.16 -12.94 1.92
CA TYR A 75 -0.15 -13.58 1.94
C TYR A 75 -1.10 -12.92 0.95
N GLN A 76 -2.02 -13.71 0.40
CA GLN A 76 -3.12 -13.24 -0.46
C GLN A 76 -2.68 -12.24 -1.55
N PRO A 77 -1.77 -12.62 -2.47
CA PRO A 77 -1.43 -11.77 -3.61
C PRO A 77 -2.68 -11.49 -4.45
N THR A 78 -2.84 -10.26 -4.93
CA THR A 78 -3.98 -9.83 -5.77
C THR A 78 -3.50 -8.91 -6.89
N ILE A 79 -4.27 -8.89 -7.98
CA ILE A 79 -4.09 -7.99 -9.13
C ILE A 79 -5.35 -7.13 -9.26
N PHE A 80 -5.14 -5.85 -9.53
CA PHE A 80 -6.16 -4.93 -10.02
C PHE A 80 -5.65 -4.27 -11.31
N LEU A 81 -6.52 -4.18 -12.31
CA LEU A 81 -6.23 -3.51 -13.58
C LEU A 81 -7.11 -2.26 -13.68
N GLY A 82 -6.52 -1.15 -14.09
CA GLY A 82 -7.22 0.09 -14.37
C GLY A 82 -6.27 1.18 -14.83
N ASP A 83 -6.77 2.21 -15.51
CA ASP A 83 -5.97 3.33 -15.97
C ASP A 83 -5.62 4.26 -14.79
N PHE A 84 -4.35 4.34 -14.38
CA PHE A 84 -3.90 5.31 -13.37
C PHE A 84 -3.13 6.47 -14.01
N THR A 85 -2.68 6.30 -15.26
CA THR A 85 -1.83 7.28 -15.96
C THR A 85 -2.62 8.23 -16.85
N GLY A 86 -3.92 7.98 -17.04
CA GLY A 86 -4.84 8.76 -17.86
C GLY A 86 -4.66 8.55 -19.36
N ASN A 87 -4.02 7.45 -19.77
CA ASN A 87 -3.72 7.17 -21.18
C ASN A 87 -4.71 6.19 -21.84
N GLY A 88 -5.70 5.70 -21.08
CA GLY A 88 -6.71 4.73 -21.53
C GLY A 88 -6.21 3.29 -21.63
N ILE A 89 -5.02 2.98 -21.09
CA ILE A 89 -4.43 1.63 -21.04
C ILE A 89 -4.39 1.21 -19.57
N ASP A 90 -4.74 -0.04 -19.29
CA ASP A 90 -4.75 -0.52 -17.91
C ASP A 90 -3.32 -0.63 -17.36
N ASP A 91 -3.06 0.01 -16.22
CA ASP A 91 -1.89 -0.25 -15.40
C ASP A 91 -2.20 -1.37 -14.39
N ILE A 92 -1.15 -2.02 -13.89
CA ILE A 92 -1.23 -3.25 -13.09
C ILE A 92 -0.88 -2.94 -11.64
N LEU A 93 -1.90 -2.84 -10.78
CA LEU A 93 -1.73 -2.71 -9.34
C LEU A 93 -1.65 -4.09 -8.67
N LEU A 94 -0.54 -4.33 -7.98
CA LEU A 94 -0.31 -5.53 -7.20
C LEU A 94 -0.44 -5.22 -5.71
N ARG A 95 -1.02 -6.16 -4.97
CA ARG A 95 -1.05 -6.14 -3.51
C ARG A 95 -0.67 -7.50 -2.95
N ILE A 96 0.22 -7.50 -1.96
CA ILE A 96 0.58 -8.67 -1.14
C ILE A 96 0.48 -8.26 0.33
N ASN A 97 -0.18 -9.05 1.18
CA ASN A 97 -0.24 -8.76 2.61
C ASN A 97 1.02 -9.28 3.33
N SER A 98 1.62 -8.47 4.22
CA SER A 98 2.79 -8.91 5.00
C SER A 98 2.45 -10.03 6.00
N GLY A 99 1.20 -10.05 6.47
CA GLY A 99 0.77 -10.81 7.64
C GLY A 99 1.06 -10.08 8.96
N GLY A 100 0.64 -10.68 10.08
CA GLY A 100 0.81 -10.12 11.43
C GLY A 100 -0.18 -9.01 11.81
N SER A 101 -0.10 -8.53 13.06
CA SER A 101 -1.02 -7.52 13.62
C SER A 101 -0.77 -6.09 13.12
N GLY A 102 0.39 -5.85 12.51
CA GLY A 102 0.72 -4.57 11.88
C GLY A 102 -0.16 -4.27 10.67
N GLY A 103 -0.69 -5.30 9.99
CA GLY A 103 -1.55 -5.13 8.83
C GLY A 103 -0.87 -4.35 7.70
N PHE A 104 0.42 -4.58 7.47
CA PHE A 104 1.15 -3.97 6.37
C PHE A 104 0.83 -4.65 5.05
N GLY A 105 0.95 -3.89 3.97
CA GLY A 105 0.85 -4.42 2.61
C GLY A 105 2.04 -3.98 1.77
N TYR A 106 2.43 -4.86 0.86
CA TYR A 106 3.41 -4.59 -0.19
C TYR A 106 2.62 -4.28 -1.46
N PHE A 107 2.86 -3.10 -2.02
CA PHE A 107 2.10 -2.57 -3.14
C PHE A 107 3.06 -2.12 -4.24
N TYR A 108 2.76 -2.53 -5.46
CA TYR A 108 3.49 -2.12 -6.66
C TYR A 108 2.50 -1.76 -7.75
N LEU A 109 2.72 -0.64 -8.44
CA LEU A 109 1.96 -0.28 -9.63
C LEU A 109 2.89 -0.24 -10.82
N TYR A 110 2.52 -0.94 -11.88
CA TYR A 110 3.31 -1.08 -13.09
C TYR A 110 2.54 -0.65 -14.32
N SER A 111 3.21 0.05 -15.23
CA SER A 111 2.73 0.24 -16.61
C SER A 111 3.43 -0.76 -17.52
N PHE A 112 2.73 -1.26 -18.55
CA PHE A 112 3.26 -2.20 -19.53
C PHE A 112 3.04 -1.76 -20.99
N VAL A 113 2.83 -0.46 -21.20
CA VAL A 113 2.58 0.15 -22.51
C VAL A 113 3.66 -0.22 -23.53
N ASN A 114 3.24 -0.62 -24.74
CA ASN A 114 4.12 -1.05 -25.83
C ASN A 114 5.08 -2.20 -25.44
N ASN A 115 4.63 -3.11 -24.57
CA ASN A 115 5.43 -4.19 -24.01
C ASN A 115 6.68 -3.71 -23.26
N GLN A 116 6.66 -2.46 -22.77
CA GLN A 116 7.74 -1.86 -21.97
C GLN A 116 7.29 -1.69 -20.52
N PHE A 117 8.08 -2.28 -19.62
CA PHE A 117 7.79 -2.27 -18.21
C PHE A 117 8.28 -1.00 -17.51
N MET A 118 7.40 -0.36 -16.73
CA MET A 118 7.75 0.78 -15.89
C MET A 118 7.12 0.65 -14.49
N LEU A 119 7.95 0.77 -13.45
CA LEU A 119 7.50 0.87 -12.06
C LEU A 119 7.02 2.30 -11.77
N LEU A 120 5.71 2.46 -11.52
CA LEU A 120 5.07 3.74 -11.24
C LEU A 120 4.95 4.03 -9.74
N PHE A 121 4.74 2.99 -8.92
CA PHE A 121 4.62 3.12 -7.46
C PHE A 121 5.27 1.94 -6.75
N ASP A 122 6.00 2.23 -5.67
CA ASP A 122 6.68 1.26 -4.81
C ASP A 122 6.40 1.61 -3.34
N TYR A 123 5.84 0.66 -2.59
CA TYR A 123 5.48 0.85 -1.19
C TYR A 123 6.68 1.20 -0.30
N GLU A 124 7.88 0.67 -0.57
CA GLU A 124 9.08 0.95 0.23
C GLU A 124 9.48 2.41 0.06
N ARG A 125 9.49 2.89 -1.19
CA ARG A 125 9.76 4.30 -1.48
C ARG A 125 8.71 5.21 -0.87
N PHE A 126 7.43 4.84 -0.96
CA PHE A 126 6.35 5.63 -0.36
C PHE A 126 6.51 5.79 1.17
N ASN A 127 6.97 4.75 1.86
CA ASN A 127 7.22 4.83 3.32
C ASN A 127 8.29 5.86 3.70
N GLU A 128 9.11 6.30 2.75
CA GLU A 128 10.16 7.30 2.95
C GLU A 128 9.72 8.72 2.55
N TRP A 129 8.52 8.90 1.98
CA TRP A 129 8.08 10.20 1.45
C TRP A 129 7.83 11.24 2.55
N TYR A 130 7.41 10.80 3.74
CA TYR A 130 6.97 11.69 4.80
C TYR A 130 7.68 11.38 6.10
N GLU A 131 8.21 12.43 6.73
CA GLU A 131 8.73 12.36 8.08
C GLU A 131 7.64 12.79 9.07
N TYR A 132 7.37 11.94 10.06
CA TYR A 132 6.35 12.19 11.07
C TYR A 132 6.92 12.23 12.48
N THR A 133 6.36 13.11 13.29
CA THR A 133 6.42 13.00 14.76
C THR A 133 5.02 12.75 15.31
N VAL A 134 4.92 11.90 16.32
CA VAL A 134 3.66 11.62 17.03
C VAL A 134 3.93 11.74 18.52
N THR A 135 3.38 12.76 19.15
CA THR A 135 3.70 13.11 20.54
C THR A 135 2.42 13.26 21.34
N TYR A 136 2.35 12.53 22.45
CA TYR A 136 1.28 12.70 23.42
C TYR A 136 1.44 14.06 24.10
N LYS A 137 0.32 14.71 24.37
CA LYS A 137 0.21 16.01 25.06
C LYS A 137 -0.74 15.87 26.24
N ASP A 138 -0.61 16.80 27.18
CA ASP A 138 -1.55 16.96 28.28
C ASP A 138 -2.99 17.18 27.77
N GLN A 139 -3.93 16.86 28.66
CA GLN A 139 -5.36 16.89 28.41
C GLN A 139 -5.76 15.91 27.30
N TYR A 140 -5.31 14.66 27.42
CA TYR A 140 -5.77 13.53 26.60
C TYR A 140 -5.61 13.74 25.10
N ARG A 141 -4.51 14.36 24.66
CA ARG A 141 -4.31 14.69 23.24
C ARG A 141 -3.08 14.03 22.67
N VAL A 142 -3.10 13.77 21.37
CA VAL A 142 -1.94 13.35 20.60
C VAL A 142 -1.80 14.30 19.41
N GLU A 143 -0.61 14.88 19.28
CA GLU A 143 -0.24 15.69 18.12
C GLU A 143 0.54 14.82 17.14
N ILE A 144 0.15 14.86 15.87
CA ILE A 144 0.87 14.26 14.76
C ILE A 144 1.34 15.39 13.86
N VAL A 145 2.65 15.47 13.59
CA VAL A 145 3.20 16.46 12.67
C VAL A 145 3.82 15.75 11.48
N ASN A 146 3.32 16.02 10.28
CA ASN A 146 4.04 15.71 9.03
C ASN A 146 5.03 16.85 8.77
N GLN A 147 6.30 16.59 8.99
CA GLN A 147 7.36 17.59 8.82
C GLN A 147 7.65 17.90 7.35
N THR A 148 7.43 16.93 6.45
CA THR A 148 7.62 17.12 5.02
C THR A 148 6.58 18.09 4.44
N LEU A 149 5.31 17.92 4.78
CA LEU A 149 4.20 18.74 4.28
C LEU A 149 3.86 19.93 5.18
N GLN A 150 4.48 20.05 6.35
CA GLN A 150 4.19 21.07 7.37
C GLN A 150 2.72 21.06 7.81
N LEU A 151 2.17 19.86 7.99
CA LEU A 151 0.80 19.63 8.45
C LEU A 151 0.81 19.13 9.89
N SER A 152 -0.12 19.61 10.71
CA SER A 152 -0.32 19.14 12.09
C SER A 152 -1.75 18.68 12.30
N TYR A 153 -1.91 17.58 13.02
CA TYR A 153 -3.18 16.97 13.38
C TYR A 153 -3.24 16.75 14.89
N LEU A 154 -4.40 16.97 15.46
CA LEU A 154 -4.64 16.77 16.89
C LEU A 154 -5.75 15.74 17.07
N ILE A 155 -5.43 14.63 17.71
CA ILE A 155 -6.39 13.59 18.08
C ILE A 155 -6.72 13.77 19.56
N ASP A 156 -8.02 13.84 19.86
CA ASP A 156 -8.55 13.79 21.22
C ASP A 156 -8.79 12.33 21.62
N LEU A 157 -8.18 11.92 22.74
CA LEU A 157 -8.27 10.59 23.34
C LEU A 157 -9.32 10.53 24.45
N SER A 158 -10.03 11.63 24.77
CA SER A 158 -11.01 11.68 25.86
C SER A 158 -12.15 10.66 25.71
N ASN A 159 -12.32 10.09 24.52
CA ASN A 159 -13.28 9.03 24.22
C ASN A 159 -12.76 7.60 24.47
N ARG A 160 -11.50 7.43 24.89
CA ARG A 160 -10.92 6.14 25.24
C ARG A 160 -11.37 5.66 26.62
N ASP A 161 -11.22 4.36 26.84
CA ASP A 161 -11.50 3.74 28.13
C ASP A 161 -10.70 4.41 29.26
N SER A 162 -11.36 4.63 30.40
CA SER A 162 -10.75 5.32 31.55
C SER A 162 -9.50 4.60 32.07
N GLU A 163 -9.48 3.26 31.98
CA GLU A 163 -8.31 2.44 32.35
C GLU A 163 -7.11 2.75 31.45
N TYR A 164 -7.33 2.83 30.13
CA TYR A 164 -6.29 3.21 29.17
C TYR A 164 -5.74 4.61 29.46
N LEU A 165 -6.62 5.58 29.71
CA LEU A 165 -6.22 6.96 30.02
C LEU A 165 -5.47 7.04 31.35
N ALA A 166 -5.90 6.31 32.38
CA ALA A 166 -5.26 6.28 33.68
C ALA A 166 -3.84 5.69 33.64
N GLU A 167 -3.50 4.85 32.65
CA GLU A 167 -2.13 4.38 32.47
C GLU A 167 -1.17 5.48 31.95
N ILE A 168 -1.69 6.48 31.24
CA ILE A 168 -0.90 7.50 30.53
C ILE A 168 -0.90 8.85 31.27
N TYR A 169 -2.04 9.19 31.89
CA TYR A 169 -2.31 10.50 32.45
C TYR A 169 -2.56 10.45 33.97
N ASN A 170 -2.21 11.53 34.65
CA ASN A 170 -2.66 11.81 36.01
C ASN A 170 -4.15 12.21 36.00
N GLU A 171 -4.79 12.23 37.17
CA GLU A 171 -6.21 12.61 37.31
C GLU A 171 -6.51 14.03 36.83
N ASN A 172 -5.53 14.94 36.87
CA ASN A 172 -5.67 16.30 36.35
C ASN A 172 -5.45 16.42 34.83
N GLY A 173 -5.25 15.28 34.14
CA GLY A 173 -5.04 15.20 32.69
C GLY A 173 -3.61 15.45 32.21
N THR A 174 -2.64 15.66 33.10
CA THR A 174 -1.23 15.79 32.69
C THR A 174 -0.58 14.44 32.44
N LEU A 175 0.38 14.38 31.52
CA LEU A 175 1.14 13.17 31.25
C LEU A 175 1.95 12.74 32.49
N LYS A 176 1.94 11.44 32.77
CA LYS A 176 2.79 10.85 33.81
C LYS A 176 4.27 10.91 33.45
N GLN A 177 4.57 10.77 32.17
CA GLN A 177 5.90 10.88 31.57
C GLN A 177 5.78 11.16 30.07
N PRO A 178 6.81 11.72 29.41
CA PRO A 178 6.82 11.89 27.97
C PRO A 178 6.54 10.56 27.23
N LEU A 179 5.66 10.60 26.23
CA LEU A 179 5.27 9.44 25.45
C LEU A 179 5.13 9.83 23.97
N ASN A 180 5.63 8.97 23.11
CA ASN A 180 5.53 9.14 21.66
C ASN A 180 4.86 7.92 21.03
N GLY A 181 4.17 8.17 19.92
CA GLY A 181 3.73 7.15 18.99
C GLY A 181 4.57 7.18 17.71
N TRP A 182 4.06 6.58 16.65
CA TRP A 182 4.64 6.66 15.31
C TRP A 182 3.58 6.48 14.24
N VAL A 183 3.86 6.96 13.03
CA VAL A 183 3.12 6.57 11.84
C VAL A 183 3.79 5.31 11.28
N SER A 184 3.00 4.27 11.03
CA SER A 184 3.50 3.01 10.52
C SER A 184 3.81 3.09 9.03
N GLY A 185 4.50 2.07 8.49
CA GLY A 185 4.52 1.84 7.05
C GLY A 185 3.13 1.65 6.45
N LEU A 186 3.04 1.67 5.12
CA LEU A 186 1.81 1.56 4.34
C LEU A 186 1.01 0.31 4.71
N ASN A 187 -0.22 0.51 5.16
CA ASN A 187 -1.11 -0.58 5.55
C ASN A 187 -2.02 -1.01 4.41
N GLN A 188 -2.67 -0.04 3.77
CA GLN A 188 -3.61 -0.27 2.67
C GLN A 188 -3.40 0.76 1.58
N LEU A 189 -3.61 0.34 0.34
CA LEU A 189 -3.59 1.19 -0.83
C LEU A 189 -4.78 0.78 -1.70
N TYR A 190 -5.69 1.72 -1.94
CA TYR A 190 -6.88 1.47 -2.73
C TYR A 190 -6.82 2.25 -4.04
N PRO A 191 -7.17 1.62 -5.18
CA PRO A 191 -7.49 2.35 -6.39
C PRO A 191 -8.87 2.98 -6.23
N ILE A 192 -8.96 4.31 -6.33
CA ILE A 192 -10.21 5.06 -6.24
C ILE A 192 -10.23 6.06 -7.38
N ASP A 193 -11.26 6.01 -8.21
CA ASP A 193 -11.60 7.11 -9.13
C ASP A 193 -12.49 8.09 -8.36
N PHE A 194 -11.91 9.18 -7.86
CA PHE A 194 -12.63 10.09 -6.97
C PHE A 194 -13.68 10.95 -7.68
N ASP A 195 -13.48 11.27 -8.97
CA ASP A 195 -14.34 12.17 -9.73
C ASP A 195 -15.19 11.46 -10.81
N GLY A 196 -15.00 10.15 -10.98
CA GLY A 196 -15.74 9.31 -11.92
C GLY A 196 -15.28 9.47 -13.37
N ASN A 197 -14.05 9.94 -13.60
CA ASN A 197 -13.54 10.22 -14.94
C ASN A 197 -12.92 8.98 -15.64
N GLY A 198 -12.84 7.84 -14.94
CA GLY A 198 -12.25 6.59 -15.43
C GLY A 198 -10.75 6.44 -15.16
N VAL A 199 -10.10 7.44 -14.55
CA VAL A 199 -8.69 7.42 -14.14
C VAL A 199 -8.62 7.22 -12.63
N TYR A 200 -7.91 6.18 -12.20
CA TYR A 200 -7.78 5.83 -10.80
C TYR A 200 -6.66 6.61 -10.12
N GLU A 201 -6.95 7.04 -8.90
CA GLU A 201 -5.97 7.54 -7.95
C GLU A 201 -5.64 6.50 -6.89
N LEU A 202 -4.53 6.70 -6.19
CA LEU A 202 -4.12 5.85 -5.08
C LEU A 202 -4.52 6.48 -3.76
N TYR A 203 -5.32 5.77 -2.97
CA TYR A 203 -5.68 6.18 -1.61
C TYR A 203 -4.90 5.36 -0.59
N ALA A 204 -3.81 5.94 -0.10
CA ALA A 204 -2.88 5.31 0.83
C ALA A 204 -3.31 5.54 2.29
N LEU A 205 -3.27 4.48 3.09
CA LEU A 205 -3.59 4.49 4.52
C LEU A 205 -2.39 4.01 5.35
N GLN A 206 -1.94 4.87 6.28
CA GLN A 206 -0.92 4.53 7.28
C GLN A 206 -1.51 4.67 8.69
N ARG A 207 -1.24 3.71 9.56
CA ARG A 207 -1.73 3.70 10.94
C ARG A 207 -0.91 4.65 11.78
N VAL A 208 -1.58 5.42 12.62
CA VAL A 208 -0.95 6.12 13.74
C VAL A 208 -1.00 5.17 14.94
N ALA A 209 0.14 4.64 15.33
CA ALA A 209 0.29 3.75 16.47
C ALA A 209 0.68 4.53 17.73
N GLY A 210 0.11 4.13 18.86
CA GLY A 210 0.37 4.70 20.17
C GLY A 210 1.46 3.92 20.92
N ARG A 211 1.09 3.30 22.03
CA ARG A 211 2.03 2.63 22.95
C ARG A 211 2.62 1.33 22.39
N TYR A 212 1.91 0.70 21.46
CA TYR A 212 2.29 -0.54 20.77
C TYR A 212 1.57 -0.62 19.42
N ASN A 213 2.01 -1.48 18.49
CA ASN A 213 1.46 -1.53 17.11
C ASN A 213 -0.06 -1.74 17.01
N ALA A 214 -0.67 -2.43 17.98
CA ALA A 214 -2.11 -2.65 18.04
C ALA A 214 -2.89 -1.51 18.72
N ASP A 215 -2.20 -0.57 19.40
CA ASP A 215 -2.80 0.66 19.93
C ASP A 215 -2.98 1.66 18.78
N GLN A 216 -4.03 1.46 17.98
CA GLN A 216 -4.33 2.33 16.85
C GLN A 216 -5.00 3.61 17.34
N LEU A 217 -4.30 4.74 17.25
CA LEU A 217 -4.82 6.08 17.57
C LEU A 217 -5.65 6.67 16.42
N GLY A 218 -5.26 6.39 15.19
CA GLY A 218 -5.86 6.94 14.00
C GLY A 218 -5.23 6.39 12.72
N LEU A 219 -5.58 7.00 11.59
CA LEU A 219 -5.00 6.74 10.28
C LEU A 219 -4.60 8.06 9.63
N ILE A 220 -3.42 8.13 9.03
CA ILE A 220 -3.10 9.11 8.01
C ILE A 220 -3.58 8.59 6.66
N GLN A 221 -4.31 9.44 5.94
CA GLN A 221 -4.92 9.15 4.66
C GLN A 221 -4.31 10.09 3.61
N THR A 222 -3.74 9.50 2.55
CA THR A 222 -3.04 10.23 1.48
C THR A 222 -3.64 9.87 0.14
N PRO A 223 -4.54 10.70 -0.43
CA PRO A 223 -4.95 10.59 -1.82
C PRO A 223 -3.82 11.06 -2.74
N LEU A 224 -3.45 10.25 -3.73
CA LEU A 224 -2.35 10.48 -4.65
C LEU A 224 -2.83 10.42 -6.10
N ALA A 225 -2.58 11.47 -6.87
CA ALA A 225 -2.85 11.52 -8.31
C ALA A 225 -1.56 11.33 -9.09
N PHE A 226 -1.63 10.61 -10.21
CA PHE A 226 -0.52 10.56 -11.15
C PHE A 226 -0.46 11.86 -11.96
N LYS A 227 0.64 12.61 -11.83
CA LYS A 227 0.87 13.87 -12.56
C LYS A 227 2.34 13.98 -12.93
N ASN A 228 2.62 14.40 -14.16
CA ASN A 228 3.99 14.63 -14.63
C ASN A 228 4.94 13.41 -14.46
N GLY A 229 4.41 12.19 -14.59
CA GLY A 229 5.19 10.95 -14.52
C GLY A 229 5.39 10.37 -13.12
N SER A 230 4.75 10.93 -12.08
CA SER A 230 4.79 10.37 -10.74
C SER A 230 3.50 10.60 -9.94
N PHE A 231 3.30 9.80 -8.90
CA PHE A 231 2.23 10.03 -7.93
C PHE A 231 2.58 11.19 -7.01
N THR A 232 1.62 12.09 -6.79
CA THR A 232 1.75 13.24 -5.89
C THR A 232 0.47 13.41 -5.06
N PRO A 233 0.55 13.87 -3.80
CA PRO A 233 -0.64 14.10 -2.99
C PRO A 233 -1.56 15.15 -3.59
N PHE A 234 -2.86 14.94 -3.42
CA PHE A 234 -3.86 15.92 -3.79
C PHE A 234 -3.59 17.21 -3.03
N LEU A 235 -3.30 18.29 -3.76
CA LEU A 235 -3.04 19.63 -3.22
C LEU A 235 -1.95 19.65 -2.13
N ASN A 236 -0.98 18.72 -2.16
CA ASN A 236 0.03 18.54 -1.11
C ASN A 236 -0.57 18.36 0.30
N ASN A 237 -1.73 17.70 0.39
CA ASN A 237 -2.47 17.54 1.63
C ASN A 237 -2.59 16.07 2.07
N GLN A 238 -2.89 15.88 3.35
CA GLN A 238 -3.21 14.61 3.99
C GLN A 238 -4.35 14.82 4.99
N TYR A 239 -4.97 13.73 5.42
CA TYR A 239 -6.05 13.75 6.39
C TYR A 239 -5.75 12.79 7.54
N ALA A 240 -6.18 13.14 8.74
CA ALA A 240 -6.17 12.24 9.90
C ALA A 240 -7.58 11.76 10.19
N ALA A 241 -7.80 10.45 10.15
CA ALA A 241 -9.05 9.81 10.54
C ALA A 241 -8.90 9.16 11.92
N VAL A 242 -9.93 9.30 12.75
CA VAL A 242 -9.97 8.75 14.12
C VAL A 242 -11.12 7.73 14.19
N PRO A 243 -10.92 6.54 14.80
CA PRO A 243 -12.01 5.59 14.99
C PRO A 243 -13.15 6.19 15.81
N GLY A 244 -14.39 5.92 15.40
CA GLY A 244 -15.56 6.21 16.22
C GLY A 244 -15.60 5.31 17.46
N VAL A 245 -16.17 5.80 18.55
CA VAL A 245 -16.43 5.02 19.76
C VAL A 245 -17.92 4.74 19.90
N LYS A 246 -18.28 3.57 20.43
CA LYS A 246 -19.68 3.30 20.77
C LYS A 246 -20.03 4.16 22.00
N GLY A 247 -21.05 5.00 21.88
CA GLY A 247 -21.60 5.70 23.04
C GLY A 247 -22.19 4.69 24.02
N GLY A 248 -21.81 4.82 25.29
CA GLY A 248 -22.46 4.13 26.41
C GLY A 248 -23.81 4.74 26.73
#